data_AF-A0A7Y6UJP3-F1
#
_entry.id   AF-A0A7Y6UJP3-F1
#
_cell.length_a   1.000
_cell.length_b   1.000
_cell.length_c   1.000
_cell.angle_alpha   90.00
_cell.angle_beta   90.00
_cell.angle_gamma   90.00
#
_symmetry.space_group_name_H-M   'P 1'
#
loop_
_entity.id
_entity.type
_entity.pdbx_description
1 polymer ?
#
loop_
_entity_poly.entity_id
_entity_poly.type
_entity_poly.pdbx_seq_one_letter_code
_entity_poly.pdbx_strand_id
1 'polypeptide(L)'
;MSKEKNRCVWATKPEFWAYHDTEWGVPVRDDRKHFEFLILEGAQAGLSWSTILNKRDGYRRLFADFDPQKVARFTPAKVDKILLDPGIVRNRQKVESAVNNARQFLKVVDEVGSFTDYIWGFVGGKPIVNRWKQTGQVPAT
;
A
#
# COMPACT_ATOMS: atom_id res chain seq x y z
N MET A 1 5.52 32.03 -9.64
CA MET A 1 4.21 31.52 -9.16
C MET A 1 3.98 30.16 -9.80
N SER A 2 3.96 29.08 -9.02
CA SER A 2 3.71 27.75 -9.55
C SER A 2 2.27 27.67 -10.05
N LYS A 3 2.08 27.15 -11.27
CA LYS A 3 0.76 26.91 -11.86
C LYS A 3 -0.04 26.03 -10.90
N GLU A 4 -1.23 26.47 -10.51
CA GLU A 4 -2.12 25.70 -9.64
C GLU A 4 -2.42 24.36 -10.34
N LYS A 5 -1.98 23.25 -9.73
CA LYS A 5 -2.21 21.91 -10.29
C LYS A 5 -3.67 21.53 -10.00
N ASN A 6 -4.43 21.24 -11.05
CA ASN A 6 -5.72 20.57 -10.91
C ASN A 6 -5.49 19.17 -10.33
N ARG A 7 -5.93 18.95 -9.08
CA ARG A 7 -5.82 17.66 -8.39
C ARG A 7 -7.18 16.98 -8.28
N CYS A 8 -7.17 15.67 -8.05
CA CYS A 8 -8.40 14.94 -7.72
C CYS A 8 -9.06 15.53 -6.46
N VAL A 9 -10.39 15.44 -6.38
CA VAL A 9 -11.19 16.05 -5.29
C VAL A 9 -10.86 15.52 -3.89
N TRP A 10 -10.24 14.34 -3.79
CA TRP A 10 -9.80 13.77 -2.52
C TRP A 10 -8.43 14.30 -2.07
N ALA A 11 -7.63 14.90 -2.97
CA ALA A 11 -6.29 15.40 -2.71
C ALA A 11 -6.26 16.92 -2.41
N THR A 12 -7.23 17.41 -1.64
CA THR A 12 -7.39 18.84 -1.35
C THR A 12 -6.43 19.37 -0.28
N LYS A 13 -5.90 18.51 0.59
CA LYS A 13 -5.02 18.91 1.69
C LYS A 13 -3.53 18.72 1.33
N PRO A 14 -2.63 19.59 1.85
CA PRO A 14 -1.18 19.49 1.61
C PRO A 14 -0.57 18.13 1.89
N GLU A 15 -1.07 17.43 2.91
CA GLU A 15 -0.62 16.08 3.31
C GLU A 15 -0.76 15.02 2.19
N PHE A 16 -1.63 15.26 1.20
CA PHE A 16 -1.81 14.35 0.07
C PHE A 16 -1.06 14.78 -1.19
N TRP A 17 -0.57 16.02 -1.29
CA TRP A 17 -0.10 16.55 -2.57
C TRP A 17 1.11 15.79 -3.13
N ALA A 18 2.09 15.47 -2.29
CA ALA A 18 3.25 14.71 -2.74
C ALA A 18 2.85 13.30 -3.20
N TYR A 19 2.03 12.61 -2.40
CA TYR A 19 1.50 11.28 -2.73
C TYR A 19 0.69 11.29 -4.03
N HIS A 20 -0.27 12.21 -4.15
CA HIS A 20 -1.11 12.36 -5.34
C HIS A 20 -0.29 12.68 -6.59
N ASP A 21 0.65 13.61 -6.48
CA ASP A 21 1.37 14.14 -7.65
C ASP A 21 2.46 13.19 -8.16
N THR A 22 2.96 12.27 -7.32
CA THR A 22 4.16 11.47 -7.64
C THR A 22 4.02 9.96 -7.44
N GLU A 23 3.00 9.50 -6.72
CA GLU A 23 2.81 8.06 -6.43
C GLU A 23 1.44 7.55 -6.90
N TRP A 24 0.35 8.28 -6.64
CA TRP A 24 -0.99 7.79 -6.93
C TRP A 24 -1.27 7.75 -8.44
N GLY A 25 -1.65 6.57 -8.94
CA GLY A 25 -1.91 6.34 -10.37
C GLY A 25 -0.66 6.28 -11.24
N VAL A 26 0.54 6.39 -10.66
CA VAL A 26 1.81 6.19 -11.38
C VAL A 26 2.08 4.68 -11.50
N PRO A 27 2.31 4.15 -12.71
CA PRO A 27 2.65 2.74 -12.90
C PRO A 27 3.86 2.29 -12.08
N VAL A 28 3.72 1.19 -11.36
CA VAL A 28 4.80 0.54 -10.59
C VAL A 28 5.09 -0.84 -11.17
N ARG A 29 6.36 -1.20 -11.27
CA ARG A 29 6.86 -2.51 -11.74
C ARG A 29 7.90 -3.06 -10.76
N ASP A 30 7.57 -3.01 -9.47
CA ASP A 30 8.45 -3.40 -8.38
C ASP A 30 7.67 -4.20 -7.33
N ASP A 31 8.08 -5.45 -7.10
CA ASP A 31 7.40 -6.38 -6.20
C ASP A 31 7.35 -5.85 -4.75
N ARG A 32 8.44 -5.23 -4.29
CA ARG A 32 8.49 -4.70 -2.92
C ARG A 32 7.51 -3.53 -2.74
N LYS A 33 7.41 -2.65 -3.73
CA LYS A 33 6.47 -1.53 -3.72
C LYS A 33 5.02 -2.01 -3.80
N HIS A 34 4.73 -3.04 -4.60
CA HIS A 34 3.43 -3.69 -4.60
C HIS A 34 3.10 -4.31 -3.24
N PHE A 35 4.06 -4.98 -2.60
CA PHE A 35 3.88 -5.51 -1.26
C PHE A 35 3.67 -4.40 -0.23
N GLU A 36 4.45 -3.31 -0.27
CA GLU A 36 4.27 -2.13 0.58
C GLU A 36 2.82 -1.63 0.51
N PHE A 37 2.29 -1.37 -0.69
CA PHE A 37 0.92 -0.88 -0.84
C PHE A 37 -0.12 -1.93 -0.42
N LEU A 38 0.07 -3.21 -0.73
CA LEU A 38 -0.84 -4.27 -0.28
C LEU A 38 -1.01 -4.25 1.25
N ILE A 39 0.08 -4.06 2.00
CA ILE A 39 0.04 -3.97 3.46
C ILE A 39 -0.60 -2.66 3.93
N LEU A 40 -0.26 -1.52 3.32
CA LEU A 40 -0.78 -0.22 3.72
C LEU A 40 -2.29 -0.07 3.45
N GLU A 41 -2.78 -0.58 2.31
CA GLU A 41 -4.21 -0.60 1.97
C GLU A 41 -5.00 -1.49 2.95
N GLY A 42 -4.46 -2.66 3.31
CA GLY A 42 -5.05 -3.49 4.37
C GLY A 42 -5.07 -2.79 5.74
N ALA A 43 -4.02 -2.03 6.06
CA ALA A 43 -3.98 -1.24 7.29
C ALA A 43 -4.99 -0.09 7.32
N GLN A 44 -5.46 0.37 6.16
CA GLN A 44 -6.43 1.46 6.04
C GLN A 44 -7.84 1.10 6.53
N ALA A 45 -8.25 -0.17 6.53
CA ALA A 45 -9.63 -0.56 6.84
C ALA A 45 -10.19 0.14 8.11
N GLY A 46 -11.23 0.97 7.94
CA GLY A 46 -11.85 1.78 9.00
C GLY A 46 -11.11 3.08 9.38
N LEU A 47 -10.15 3.54 8.58
CA LEU A 47 -9.33 4.74 8.81
C LEU A 47 -9.22 5.60 7.53
N SER A 48 -8.77 6.84 7.68
CA SER A 48 -8.42 7.69 6.54
C SER A 48 -7.08 7.26 5.92
N TRP A 49 -6.92 7.42 4.61
CA TRP A 49 -5.63 7.19 3.95
C TRP A 49 -4.52 8.13 4.48
N SER A 50 -4.86 9.38 4.85
CA SER A 50 -3.88 10.28 5.49
C SER A 50 -3.30 9.71 6.79
N THR A 51 -4.11 8.98 7.57
CA THR A 51 -3.63 8.30 8.78
C THR A 51 -2.55 7.27 8.44
N ILE A 52 -2.71 6.57 7.32
CA ILE A 52 -1.77 5.54 6.85
C ILE A 52 -0.50 6.20 6.28
N LEU A 53 -0.64 7.23 5.44
CA LEU A 53 0.49 7.98 4.91
C LEU A 53 1.38 8.55 6.03
N ASN A 54 0.77 9.17 7.06
CA ASN A 54 1.51 9.71 8.21
C ASN A 54 2.23 8.63 9.04
N LYS A 55 1.81 7.36 8.92
CA LYS A 55 2.39 6.22 9.63
C LYS A 55 3.33 5.39 8.75
N ARG A 56 3.45 5.70 7.46
CA ARG A 56 4.17 4.90 6.48
C ARG A 56 5.63 4.66 6.86
N ASP A 57 6.31 5.66 7.40
CA ASP A 57 7.71 5.52 7.85
C ASP A 57 7.84 4.58 9.06
N GLY A 58 6.84 4.59 9.95
CA GLY A 58 6.74 3.63 11.06
C GLY A 58 6.57 2.21 10.56
N TYR A 59 5.69 2.00 9.57
CA TYR A 59 5.56 0.71 8.89
C TYR A 59 6.87 0.29 8.23
N ARG A 60 7.51 1.17 7.45
CA ARG A 60 8.80 0.88 6.79
C ARG A 60 9.85 0.40 7.79
N ARG A 61 10.01 1.10 8.91
CA ARG A 61 10.96 0.73 9.98
C ARG A 61 10.63 -0.62 10.63
N LEU A 62 9.36 -0.86 10.96
CA LEU A 62 8.96 -2.03 11.76
C LEU A 62 8.78 -3.30 10.92
N PHE A 63 8.45 -3.15 9.65
CA PHE A 63 8.19 -4.22 8.68
C PHE A 63 9.38 -4.46 7.76
N ALA A 64 10.60 -4.17 8.24
CA ALA A 64 11.86 -4.48 7.57
C ALA A 64 11.92 -3.93 6.12
N ASP A 65 11.55 -2.66 5.95
CA ASP A 65 11.47 -1.99 4.64
C ASP A 65 10.53 -2.72 3.66
N PHE A 66 9.47 -3.34 4.18
CA PHE A 66 8.53 -4.15 3.41
C PHE A 66 9.21 -5.29 2.63
N ASP A 67 10.27 -5.87 3.17
CA ASP A 67 10.85 -7.10 2.62
C ASP A 67 9.94 -8.30 2.94
N PRO A 68 9.24 -8.90 1.94
CA PRO A 68 8.27 -9.95 2.19
C PRO A 68 8.93 -11.21 2.79
N GLN A 69 10.18 -11.51 2.45
CA GLN A 69 10.90 -12.65 3.04
C GLN A 69 11.12 -12.46 4.54
N LYS A 70 11.45 -11.24 4.96
CA LYS A 70 11.64 -10.92 6.39
C LYS A 70 10.30 -10.87 7.13
N VAL A 71 9.29 -10.21 6.56
CA VAL A 71 7.97 -10.07 7.19
C VAL A 71 7.28 -11.42 7.37
N ALA A 72 7.39 -12.33 6.40
CA ALA A 72 6.80 -13.69 6.48
C ALA A 72 7.29 -14.51 7.69
N ARG A 73 8.51 -14.19 8.18
CA ARG A 73 9.17 -14.84 9.32
C ARG A 73 8.87 -14.18 10.66
N PHE A 74 8.05 -13.13 10.71
CA PHE A 74 7.70 -12.51 12.00
C PHE A 74 6.98 -13.52 12.91
N THR A 75 7.47 -13.60 14.14
CA THR A 75 6.93 -14.47 15.20
C THR A 75 5.86 -13.74 16.01
N PRO A 76 5.04 -14.46 16.79
CA PRO A 76 4.09 -13.83 17.71
C PRO A 76 4.74 -12.79 18.63
N ALA A 77 5.92 -13.09 19.18
CA ALA A 77 6.67 -12.14 20.01
C ALA A 77 7.09 -10.86 19.25
N LYS A 78 7.42 -10.98 17.95
CA LYS A 78 7.71 -9.80 17.10
C LYS A 78 6.45 -8.99 16.85
N VAL A 79 5.30 -9.63 16.62
CA VAL A 79 3.98 -8.97 16.49
C VAL A 79 3.66 -8.18 17.75
N ASP A 80 3.82 -8.80 18.93
CA ASP A 80 3.58 -8.15 20.22
C ASP A 80 4.46 -6.91 20.40
N LYS A 81 5.74 -7.00 20.04
CA LYS A 81 6.67 -5.86 20.07
C LYS A 81 6.28 -4.74 19.11
N ILE A 82 5.84 -5.08 17.90
CA ILE A 82 5.37 -4.11 16.90
C ILE A 82 4.14 -3.34 17.42
N LEU A 83 3.21 -4.02 18.10
CA LEU A 83 1.99 -3.42 18.63
C LEU A 83 2.23 -2.35 19.71
N LEU A 84 3.44 -2.24 20.25
CA LEU A 84 3.81 -1.20 21.21
C LEU A 84 4.22 0.12 20.54
N ASP A 85 4.61 0.11 19.26
CA ASP A 85 5.12 1.30 18.58
C ASP A 85 3.96 2.18 18.06
N PRO A 86 3.87 3.47 18.47
CA PRO A 86 2.81 4.37 18.03
C PRO A 86 2.94 4.80 16.56
N GLY A 87 4.07 4.49 15.91
CA GLY A 87 4.33 4.76 14.50
C GLY A 87 3.46 3.94 13.53
N ILE A 88 2.68 2.98 14.03
CA ILE A 88 1.74 2.17 13.22
C ILE A 88 0.32 2.21 13.77
N VAL A 89 -0.61 1.54 13.08
CA VAL A 89 -1.95 1.24 13.61
C VAL A 89 -1.83 0.01 14.52
N ARG A 90 -1.98 0.23 15.83
CA ARG A 90 -1.83 -0.81 16.87
C ARG A 90 -3.05 -1.73 16.94
N ASN A 91 -3.28 -2.48 15.86
CA ASN A 91 -4.34 -3.47 15.75
C ASN A 91 -3.71 -4.82 15.43
N ARG A 92 -3.90 -5.81 16.31
CA ARG A 92 -3.28 -7.14 16.19
C ARG A 92 -3.63 -7.83 14.87
N GLN A 93 -4.90 -7.85 14.49
CA GLN A 93 -5.36 -8.51 13.27
C GLN A 93 -4.73 -7.89 12.02
N LYS A 94 -4.55 -6.56 11.97
CA LYS A 94 -3.86 -5.88 10.86
C LYS A 94 -2.38 -6.27 10.78
N VAL A 95 -1.68 -6.35 11.91
CA VAL A 95 -0.26 -6.76 11.94
C VAL A 95 -0.11 -8.23 11.55
N GLU A 96 -0.95 -9.11 12.08
CA GLU A 96 -0.94 -10.55 11.73
C GLU A 96 -1.31 -10.78 10.27
N SER A 97 -2.28 -10.03 9.73
CA SER A 97 -2.63 -10.05 8.31
C SER A 97 -1.43 -9.69 7.43
N ALA A 98 -0.62 -8.70 7.81
CA ALA A 98 0.58 -8.37 7.06
C ALA A 98 1.61 -9.52 7.00
N VAL A 99 1.75 -10.29 8.08
CA VAL A 99 2.61 -11.50 8.11
C VAL A 99 2.03 -12.60 7.22
N ASN A 100 0.71 -12.82 7.28
CA ASN A 100 0.05 -13.77 6.39
C ASN A 100 0.18 -13.37 4.92
N ASN A 101 -0.05 -12.10 4.59
CA ASN A 101 0.07 -11.55 3.24
C ASN A 101 1.49 -11.72 2.72
N ALA A 102 2.53 -11.52 3.55
CA ALA A 102 3.90 -11.78 3.15
C ALA A 102 4.12 -13.25 2.74
N ARG A 103 3.53 -14.20 3.49
CA ARG A 103 3.61 -15.63 3.16
C ARG A 103 2.89 -15.96 1.85
N GLN A 104 1.67 -15.43 1.63
CA GLN A 104 0.94 -15.70 0.39
C GLN A 104 1.57 -14.98 -0.81
N PHE A 105 2.10 -13.78 -0.61
CA PHE A 105 2.86 -13.04 -1.62
C PHE A 105 4.03 -13.88 -2.13
N LEU A 106 4.81 -14.47 -1.23
CA LEU A 106 5.93 -15.33 -1.60
C LEU A 106 5.49 -16.58 -2.37
N LYS A 107 4.35 -17.19 -2.02
CA LYS A 107 3.81 -18.32 -2.80
C LYS A 107 3.45 -17.92 -4.22
N VAL A 108 2.83 -16.75 -4.41
CA VAL A 108 2.54 -16.22 -5.75
C VAL A 108 3.84 -16.00 -6.53
N VAL A 109 4.87 -15.46 -5.88
CA VAL A 109 6.20 -15.30 -6.50
C VAL A 109 6.81 -16.66 -6.86
N ASP A 110 6.66 -17.68 -6.02
CA ASP A 110 7.17 -19.03 -6.31
C ASP A 110 6.43 -19.69 -7.50
N GLU A 111 5.14 -19.42 -7.66
CA GLU A 111 4.30 -19.98 -8.74
C GLU A 111 4.43 -19.22 -10.07
N VAL A 112 4.54 -17.89 -10.03
CA VAL A 112 4.46 -17.01 -11.20
C VAL A 112 5.80 -16.35 -11.53
N GLY A 113 6.78 -16.40 -10.61
CA GLY A 113 8.10 -15.78 -10.74
C GLY A 113 8.16 -14.33 -10.24
N SER A 114 7.07 -13.57 -10.36
CA SER A 114 6.98 -12.18 -9.89
C SER A 114 5.55 -11.83 -9.49
N PHE A 115 5.41 -11.10 -8.38
CA PHE A 115 4.11 -10.57 -7.97
C PHE A 115 3.65 -9.42 -8.88
N THR A 116 4.58 -8.63 -9.41
CA THR A 116 4.32 -7.60 -10.41
C THR A 116 3.65 -8.22 -11.63
N ASP A 117 4.20 -9.29 -12.20
CA ASP A 117 3.62 -9.93 -13.39
C ASP A 117 2.23 -10.50 -13.10
N TYR A 118 2.06 -11.11 -11.92
CA TYR A 118 0.75 -11.58 -11.45
C TYR A 118 -0.29 -10.45 -11.42
N ILE A 119 0.00 -9.34 -10.73
CA ILE A 119 -0.99 -8.25 -10.56
C ILE A 119 -1.24 -7.49 -11.88
N TRP A 120 -0.22 -7.32 -12.72
CA TRP A 120 -0.37 -6.67 -14.02
C TRP A 120 -1.13 -7.53 -15.04
N GLY A 121 -1.16 -8.86 -14.86
CA GLY A 121 -1.97 -9.78 -15.65
C GLY A 121 -3.46 -9.43 -15.62
N PHE A 122 -3.98 -8.96 -14.48
CA PHE A 122 -5.39 -8.57 -14.33
C PHE A 122 -5.82 -7.38 -15.20
N VAL A 123 -4.86 -6.56 -15.65
CA VAL A 123 -5.12 -5.40 -16.54
C VAL A 123 -4.50 -5.57 -17.92
N GLY A 124 -4.10 -6.80 -18.28
CA GLY A 124 -3.48 -7.09 -19.58
C GLY A 124 -2.16 -6.35 -19.79
N GLY A 125 -1.39 -6.11 -18.72
CA GLY A 125 -0.05 -5.53 -18.78
C GLY A 125 0.00 -4.01 -19.04
N LYS A 126 -1.15 -3.31 -19.08
CA LYS A 126 -1.20 -1.86 -19.34
C LYS A 126 -2.19 -1.14 -18.39
N PRO A 127 -1.92 0.12 -17.99
CA PRO A 127 -2.87 0.88 -17.19
C PRO A 127 -4.18 1.11 -17.95
N ILE A 128 -5.30 1.03 -17.24
CA ILE A 128 -6.62 1.40 -17.76
C ILE A 128 -6.85 2.88 -17.46
N VAL A 129 -6.72 3.73 -18.48
CA VAL A 129 -6.91 5.19 -18.34
C VAL A 129 -8.37 5.54 -18.61
N ASN A 130 -9.09 5.86 -17.54
CA ASN A 130 -10.50 6.25 -17.61
C ASN A 130 -10.68 7.74 -17.97
N ARG A 131 -11.90 8.13 -18.38
CA ARG A 131 -12.28 9.52 -18.72
C ARG A 131 -13.51 9.99 -17.93
N TRP A 132 -13.48 9.79 -16.61
CA TRP A 132 -14.54 10.24 -15.71
C TRP A 132 -14.62 11.76 -15.67
N LYS A 133 -15.83 12.30 -15.84
CA LYS A 133 -16.13 13.74 -15.76
C LYS A 133 -16.53 14.17 -14.35
N GLN A 134 -17.03 13.24 -13.55
CA GLN A 134 -17.52 13.51 -12.20
C GLN A 134 -17.04 12.41 -11.25
N THR A 135 -16.78 12.78 -9.99
CA THR A 135 -16.29 11.85 -8.95
C THR A 135 -17.22 10.67 -8.75
N GLY A 136 -18.54 10.86 -8.84
CA GLY A 136 -19.53 9.79 -8.69
C GLY A 136 -19.48 8.70 -9.76
N GLN A 137 -18.67 8.86 -10.82
CA GLN A 137 -18.45 7.85 -11.84
C GLN A 137 -17.28 6.90 -11.51
N VAL A 138 -16.47 7.22 -10.50
CA VAL A 138 -15.33 6.38 -10.09
C VAL A 138 -15.86 5.22 -9.24
N PRO A 139 -15.70 3.96 -9.68
CA PRO A 139 -16.16 2.80 -8.91
C PRO A 139 -15.30 2.60 -7.66
N ALA A 140 -15.89 2.00 -6.63
CA ALA A 140 -15.20 1.62 -5.39
C ALA A 140 -14.84 0.12 -5.31
N THR A 141 -15.31 -0.68 -6.28
CA THR A 141 -15.10 -2.13 -6.40
C THR A 141 -15.06 -2.54 -7.86
#